data_AF-U1QI09-F1
#
_entry.id   AF-U1QI09-F1
#
_cell.length_a   1.000
_cell.length_b   1.000
_cell.length_c   1.000
_cell.angle_alpha   90.00
_cell.angle_beta   90.00
_cell.angle_gamma   90.00
#
_symmetry.space_group_name_H-M   'P 1'
#
loop_
_entity.id
_entity.type
_entity.pdbx_description
1 polymer ?
#
loop_
_entity_poly.entity_id
_entity_poly.type
_entity_poly.pdbx_seq_one_letter_code
_entity_poly.pdbx_strand_id
1 'polypeptide(L)'
;MLYTGDNAELAVTDVGLRVDSSVRPWADLDGYRVTDDEIEIERARWWLPSRDFDREQIDDESAFIDGLNEHLPQTDTETAPAATTASR
;
A
#
# COMPACT_ATOMS: atom_id res chain seq x y z
N MET A 1 10.91 5.98 6.33
CA MET A 1 10.18 6.36 7.56
C MET A 1 9.69 5.07 8.21
N LEU A 2 9.82 4.90 9.53
CA LEU A 2 9.39 3.68 10.25
C LEU A 2 8.06 4.00 10.97
N TYR A 3 7.08 3.12 10.83
CA TYR A 3 5.75 3.20 11.43
C TYR A 3 5.57 1.95 12.31
N THR A 4 5.08 2.12 13.53
CA THR A 4 4.93 1.00 14.48
C THR A 4 3.45 0.76 14.74
N GLY A 5 2.91 -0.35 14.23
CA GLY A 5 1.63 -0.90 14.69
C GLY A 5 1.87 -2.16 15.53
N ASP A 6 0.95 -2.53 16.44
CA ASP A 6 1.13 -3.66 17.38
C ASP A 6 1.28 -5.03 16.68
N ASN A 7 1.07 -5.10 15.36
CA ASN A 7 1.14 -6.33 14.57
C ASN A 7 2.36 -6.44 13.62
N ALA A 8 3.01 -5.33 13.25
CA ALA A 8 4.23 -5.31 12.42
C ALA A 8 4.86 -3.90 12.33
N GLU A 9 6.20 -3.82 12.29
CA GLU A 9 6.92 -2.59 11.91
C GLU A 9 6.76 -2.32 10.41
N LEU A 10 6.14 -1.22 10.01
CA LEU A 10 5.95 -0.86 8.60
C LEU A 10 6.94 0.22 8.19
N ALA A 11 7.53 0.11 7.01
CA ALA A 11 8.36 1.17 6.46
C ALA A 11 8.22 1.25 4.95
N VAL A 12 7.85 2.42 4.45
CA VAL A 12 7.92 2.72 3.02
C VAL A 12 9.38 2.98 2.68
N THR A 13 9.90 2.23 1.70
CA THR A 13 11.25 2.36 1.18
C THR A 13 11.21 2.41 -0.34
N ASP A 14 12.21 3.02 -0.96
CA ASP A 14 12.33 3.13 -2.42
C ASP A 14 12.28 1.76 -3.14
N VAL A 15 12.77 0.69 -2.47
CA VAL A 15 12.81 -0.67 -3.02
C VAL A 15 11.54 -1.49 -2.75
N GLY A 16 10.68 -1.06 -1.82
CA GLY A 16 9.51 -1.83 -1.41
C GLY A 16 8.92 -1.43 -0.06
N LEU A 17 7.80 -2.04 0.27
CA LEU A 17 7.19 -1.95 1.59
C LEU A 17 7.87 -2.93 2.54
N ARG A 18 8.60 -2.41 3.53
CA ARG A 18 9.12 -3.24 4.62
C ARG A 18 8.00 -3.49 5.63
N VAL A 19 7.82 -4.77 5.95
CA VAL A 19 6.92 -5.25 6.99
C VAL A 19 7.75 -6.11 7.92
N ASP A 20 7.88 -5.68 9.17
CA ASP A 20 8.79 -6.21 10.18
C ASP A 20 10.25 -6.24 9.65
N SER A 21 10.81 -7.44 9.51
CA SER A 21 12.14 -7.72 9.01
C SER A 21 12.17 -8.01 7.51
N SER A 22 11.01 -8.08 6.85
CA SER A 22 10.87 -8.49 5.45
C SER A 22 10.53 -7.33 4.54
N VAL A 23 11.34 -7.11 3.51
CA VAL A 23 11.04 -6.14 2.45
C VAL A 23 10.18 -6.80 1.38
N ARG A 24 9.02 -6.19 1.07
CA ARG A 24 8.11 -6.60 0.01
C ARG A 24 8.31 -5.68 -1.19
N PRO A 25 8.79 -6.19 -2.34
CA PRO A 25 8.97 -5.36 -3.53
C PRO A 25 7.66 -4.71 -3.96
N TRP A 26 7.72 -3.48 -4.48
CA TRP A 26 6.55 -2.81 -5.06
C TRP A 26 5.92 -3.63 -6.19
N ALA A 27 6.74 -4.36 -6.97
CA ALA A 27 6.28 -5.24 -8.05
C ALA A 27 5.40 -6.43 -7.58
N ASP A 28 5.39 -6.76 -6.29
CA ASP A 28 4.51 -7.80 -5.71
C ASP A 28 3.19 -7.22 -5.18
N LEU A 29 3.01 -5.91 -5.26
CA LEU A 29 1.85 -5.16 -4.78
C LEU A 29 1.13 -4.56 -5.99
N ASP A 30 -0.21 -4.57 -5.97
CA ASP A 30 -1.03 -4.07 -7.09
C ASP A 30 -1.49 -2.63 -6.81
N GLY A 31 -1.86 -2.37 -5.56
CA GLY A 31 -2.39 -1.10 -5.10
C GLY A 31 -2.68 -1.14 -3.62
N TYR A 32 -3.28 -0.06 -3.11
CA TYR A 32 -3.77 -0.01 -1.75
C TYR A 32 -5.13 0.68 -1.71
N ARG A 33 -5.98 0.27 -0.78
CA ARG A 33 -7.26 0.89 -0.49
C ARG A 33 -7.24 1.43 0.95
N VAL A 34 -7.88 2.58 1.14
CA VAL A 34 -7.94 3.27 2.43
C VAL A 34 -9.40 3.33 2.81
N THR A 35 -9.76 2.60 3.85
CA THR A 35 -11.10 2.62 4.42
C THR A 35 -11.15 3.53 5.63
N ASP A 36 -12.36 3.75 6.15
CA ASP A 36 -12.58 4.53 7.36
C ASP A 36 -11.96 3.91 8.63
N ASP A 37 -11.47 2.67 8.62
CA ASP A 37 -10.90 2.03 9.82
C ASP A 37 -9.51 1.42 9.56
N GLU A 38 -9.25 0.96 8.33
CA GLU A 38 -8.05 0.21 7.95
C GLU A 38 -7.53 0.59 6.56
N ILE A 39 -6.23 0.40 6.35
CA ILE A 39 -5.56 0.49 5.05
C ILE A 39 -5.31 -0.94 4.56
N GLU A 40 -5.92 -1.31 3.45
CA GLU A 40 -5.73 -2.62 2.82
C GLU A 40 -4.71 -2.51 1.69
N ILE A 41 -3.71 -3.39 1.68
CA ILE A 41 -2.73 -3.49 0.60
C ILE A 41 -3.05 -4.71 -0.27
N GLU A 42 -3.32 -4.44 -1.54
CA GLU A 42 -3.62 -5.43 -2.54
C GLU A 42 -2.34 -6.06 -3.09
N ARG A 43 -2.37 -7.38 -3.25
CA ARG A 43 -1.26 -8.17 -3.76
C ARG A 43 -1.42 -8.32 -5.27
N ALA A 44 -0.32 -8.15 -6.02
CA ALA A 44 -0.30 -8.44 -7.47
C ALA A 44 -0.66 -9.90 -7.80
N ARG A 45 -0.56 -10.80 -6.80
CA ARG A 45 -0.91 -12.22 -6.90
C ARG A 45 -2.21 -12.47 -6.16
N TRP A 46 -3.30 -12.65 -6.90
CA TRP A 46 -4.67 -12.84 -6.39
C TRP A 46 -4.87 -14.02 -5.42
N TRP A 47 -3.96 -15.00 -5.39
CA TRP A 47 -4.03 -16.12 -4.44
C TRP A 47 -3.35 -15.84 -3.09
N LEU A 48 -2.65 -14.70 -2.96
CA LEU A 48 -2.13 -14.25 -1.68
C LEU A 48 -3.18 -13.38 -0.99
N PRO A 49 -3.41 -13.56 0.31
CA PRO A 49 -4.33 -12.71 1.05
C PRO A 49 -3.85 -11.26 1.02
N SER A 50 -4.79 -10.33 0.88
CA SER A 50 -4.62 -8.90 1.14
C SER A 50 -4.06 -8.68 2.54
N ARG A 51 -3.46 -7.51 2.78
CA ARG A 51 -2.96 -7.14 4.10
C ARG A 51 -3.67 -5.88 4.58
N ASP A 52 -4.50 -6.06 5.58
CA ASP A 52 -5.14 -5.02 6.37
C ASP A 52 -4.19 -4.47 7.44
N PHE A 53 -4.25 -3.14 7.63
CA PHE A 53 -3.53 -2.43 8.67
C PHE A 53 -4.46 -1.42 9.31
N ASP A 54 -4.73 -1.57 10.61
CA ASP A 54 -5.52 -0.60 11.35
C ASP A 54 -4.85 0.78 11.32
N ARG A 55 -5.58 1.79 10.88
CA ARG A 55 -5.06 3.16 10.79
C ARG A 55 -4.72 3.74 12.17
N GLU A 56 -5.45 3.32 13.20
CA GLU A 56 -5.23 3.74 14.59
C GLU A 56 -3.88 3.27 15.13
N GLN A 57 -3.30 2.25 14.50
CA GLN A 57 -2.00 1.71 14.85
C GLN A 57 -0.86 2.31 14.04
N ILE A 58 -1.14 3.25 13.13
CA ILE A 58 -0.13 3.91 12.32
C ILE A 58 0.16 5.28 12.96
N ASP A 59 1.33 5.40 13.59
CA ASP A 59 1.75 6.64 14.29
C ASP A 59 1.65 7.89 13.40
N ASP A 60 2.02 7.75 12.12
CA ASP A 60 1.94 8.80 11.10
C ASP A 60 1.17 8.31 9.86
N GLU A 61 -0.16 8.19 9.97
CA GLU A 61 -1.05 7.74 8.88
C GLU A 61 -0.82 8.54 7.59
N SER A 62 -0.81 9.88 7.67
CA SER A 62 -0.68 10.73 6.48
C SER A 62 0.65 10.53 5.75
N ALA A 63 1.75 10.34 6.49
CA ALA A 63 3.05 10.08 5.87
C ALA A 63 3.14 8.66 5.29
N PHE A 64 2.45 7.70 5.92
CA PHE A 64 2.35 6.34 5.38
C PHE A 64 1.57 6.35 4.06
N ILE A 65 0.41 7.01 4.01
CA ILE A 65 -0.40 7.14 2.80
C ILE A 65 0.35 7.90 1.70
N ASP A 66 1.03 9.00 2.03
CA ASP A 66 1.83 9.77 1.06
C ASP A 66 2.94 8.91 0.45
N GLY A 67 3.66 8.14 1.29
CA GLY A 67 4.67 7.21 0.84
C GLY A 67 4.11 6.05 -0.01
N LEU A 68 2.90 5.56 0.30
CA LEU A 68 2.23 4.58 -0.55
C LEU A 68 1.84 5.19 -1.90
N ASN A 69 1.31 6.42 -1.91
CA ASN A 69 0.87 7.13 -3.11
C ASN A 69 2.04 7.39 -4.10
N GLU A 70 3.26 7.54 -3.59
CA GLU A 70 4.47 7.69 -4.41
C GLU A 70 4.81 6.43 -5.23
N HIS A 71 4.46 5.24 -4.72
CA HIS A 71 4.88 3.97 -5.31
C HIS A 71 3.73 3.10 -5.86
N LEU A 72 2.53 3.26 -5.32
CA LEU A 72 1.37 2.43 -5.63
C LEU A 72 0.14 3.31 -5.93
N PRO A 73 -0.72 2.90 -6.88
CA PRO A 73 -2.00 3.54 -7.07
C PRO A 73 -2.95 3.23 -5.90
N GLN A 74 -3.80 4.20 -5.55
CA GLN A 74 -4.90 3.99 -4.62
C GLN A 74 -6.09 3.38 -5.36
N THR A 75 -6.54 2.19 -4.96
CA THR A 75 -7.62 1.45 -5.62
C THR A 75 -9.02 1.81 -5.12
N ASP A 76 -9.14 2.48 -3.96
CA ASP A 76 -10.42 3.00 -3.44
C ASP A 76 -11.01 4.12 -4.28
N THR A 77 -10.16 4.89 -4.94
CA THR A 77 -10.62 5.77 -5.99
C THR A 77 -11.06 4.88 -7.13
N GLU A 78 -12.38 4.77 -7.30
CA GLU A 78 -13.07 4.33 -8.51
C GLU A 78 -12.25 4.75 -9.73
N THR A 79 -11.34 3.88 -10.14
CA THR A 79 -10.50 4.10 -11.30
C THR A 79 -11.41 3.72 -12.45
N ALA A 80 -12.21 4.71 -12.86
CA ALA A 80 -12.55 4.84 -14.27
C ALA A 80 -11.26 4.58 -15.04
N PRO A 81 -11.24 3.60 -15.96
CA PRO A 81 -10.01 3.12 -16.54
C PRO A 81 -9.31 4.30 -17.20
N ALA A 82 -8.10 4.62 -16.75
CA ALA A 82 -7.19 5.44 -17.53
C ALA A 82 -6.83 4.61 -18.77
N ALA A 83 -7.70 4.70 -19.76
CA ALA A 83 -7.59 4.05 -21.04
C ALA A 83 -6.28 4.48 -21.70
N THR A 84 -5.43 3.50 -21.95
CA THR A 84 -4.73 3.30 -23.23
C THR A 84 -4.28 4.59 -23.93
N THR A 85 -3.03 5.00 -23.69
CA THR A 85 -2.28 5.72 -24.73
C THR A 85 -1.93 4.73 -25.83
N ALA A 86 -2.88 4.49 -26.72
CA ALA A 86 -2.61 4.02 -28.07
C ALA A 86 -2.50 5.28 -28.95
N SER A 87 -1.27 5.74 -29.17
CA SER A 87 -0.98 6.72 -30.21
C SER A 87 -0.71 5.98 -31.51
N ARG A 88 -1.51 6.32 -32.52
CA ARG A 88 -1.49 5.84 -33.91
C ARG A 88 -0.37 6.49 -34.72
#